data_AF-A0AB38AW94-F1
#
_entry.id   AF-A0AB38AW94-F1
#
_cell.length_a   1.000
_cell.length_b   1.000
_cell.length_c   1.000
_cell.angle_alpha   90.00
_cell.angle_beta   90.00
_cell.angle_gamma   90.00
#
_symmetry.space_group_name_H-M   'P 1'
#
loop_
_entity.id
_entity.type
_entity.pdbx_description
1 polymer ?
#
loop_
_entity_poly.entity_id
_entity_poly.type
_entity_poly.pdbx_seq_one_letter_code
_entity_poly.pdbx_strand_id
1 'polypeptide(L)'
;MAGDGFDVDTDQLKSAAPTFHRESVALQRATTKLRHTLDGLGEPWGGDEQGKKFEHAYAPHRTEIEKAAAALVKGLSSITRAMNDMAANHDEADRSAKSGFEGGK
;
A
#
# COMPACT_ATOMS: atom_id res chain seq x y z
N MET A 1 26.90 -23.05 12.34
CA MET A 1 25.49 -22.72 12.11
C MET A 1 25.46 -21.70 10.98
N ALA A 2 25.53 -22.17 9.74
CA ALA A 2 25.43 -21.30 8.57
C ALA A 2 23.98 -20.84 8.48
N GLY A 3 23.78 -19.52 8.36
CA GLY A 3 22.47 -18.92 8.27
C GLY A 3 21.67 -19.59 7.16
N ASP A 4 20.47 -20.04 7.52
CA ASP A 4 19.42 -20.39 6.58
C ASP A 4 19.16 -19.13 5.76
N GLY A 5 19.88 -19.01 4.65
CA GLY A 5 19.84 -17.87 3.77
C GLY A 5 18.43 -17.83 3.21
N PHE A 6 17.70 -16.78 3.55
CA PHE A 6 16.43 -16.47 2.91
C PHE A 6 16.66 -16.48 1.39
N ASP A 7 16.26 -17.57 0.72
CA ASP A 7 16.18 -17.66 -0.74
C ASP A 7 15.00 -16.80 -1.18
N VAL A 8 15.17 -15.49 -1.04
CA VAL A 8 14.25 -14.53 -1.63
C VAL A 8 14.57 -14.57 -3.12
N ASP A 9 13.68 -15.20 -3.88
CA ASP A 9 13.71 -15.19 -5.34
C ASP A 9 13.57 -13.73 -5.83
N THR A 10 14.69 -13.04 -5.91
CA THR A 10 14.76 -11.60 -6.18
C THR A 10 14.32 -11.28 -7.60
N ASP A 11 14.44 -12.23 -8.52
CA ASP A 11 13.88 -12.14 -9.86
C ASP A 11 12.35 -12.16 -9.83
N GLN A 12 11.77 -13.01 -8.98
CA GLN A 12 10.32 -12.99 -8.75
C GLN A 12 9.86 -11.69 -8.10
N LEU A 13 10.63 -11.15 -7.15
CA LEU A 13 10.35 -9.85 -6.53
C LEU A 13 10.42 -8.70 -7.56
N LYS A 14 11.46 -8.69 -8.40
CA LYS A 14 11.67 -7.68 -9.47
C LYS A 14 10.59 -7.77 -10.54
N SER A 15 10.10 -8.96 -10.87
CA SER A 15 9.02 -9.14 -11.85
C SER A 15 7.63 -8.78 -11.30
N ALA A 16 7.38 -9.00 -10.00
CA ALA A 16 6.11 -8.68 -9.36
C ALA A 16 5.99 -7.21 -8.92
N ALA A 17 7.10 -6.54 -8.61
CA ALA A 17 7.12 -5.17 -8.10
C ALA A 17 6.39 -4.14 -9.01
N PRO A 18 6.54 -4.14 -10.34
CA PRO A 18 5.81 -3.23 -11.23
C PRO A 18 4.29 -3.42 -11.16
N THR A 19 3.83 -4.68 -11.10
CA THR A 19 2.41 -5.01 -10.96
C THR A 19 1.88 -4.54 -9.61
N PHE A 20 2.60 -4.83 -8.52
CA PHE A 20 2.22 -4.39 -7.18
C PHE A 20 2.14 -2.86 -7.07
N HIS A 21 3.10 -2.15 -7.67
CA HIS A 21 3.09 -0.69 -7.71
C HIS A 21 1.88 -0.16 -8.49
N ARG A 22 1.59 -0.72 -9.68
CA ARG A 22 0.44 -0.33 -10.49
C ARG A 22 -0.87 -0.50 -9.74
N GLU A 23 -1.10 -1.66 -9.13
CA GLU A 23 -2.32 -1.93 -8.37
C GLU A 23 -2.43 -1.04 -7.14
N SER A 24 -1.30 -0.73 -6.48
CA SER A 24 -1.26 0.22 -5.37
C SER A 24 -1.67 1.63 -5.79
N VAL A 25 -1.18 2.11 -6.93
CA VAL A 25 -1.57 3.41 -7.51
C VAL A 25 -3.04 3.41 -7.92
N ALA A 26 -3.52 2.32 -8.53
CA ALA A 26 -4.93 2.17 -8.93
C ALA A 26 -5.86 2.23 -7.71
N LEU A 27 -5.53 1.52 -6.64
CA LEU A 27 -6.29 1.57 -5.39
C LEU A 27 -6.24 2.97 -4.77
N GLN A 28 -5.06 3.59 -4.68
CA GLN A 28 -4.95 4.95 -4.14
C GLN A 28 -5.87 5.92 -4.88
N ARG A 29 -5.91 5.86 -6.22
CA ARG A 29 -6.82 6.67 -7.04
C ARG A 29 -8.29 6.36 -6.74
N ALA A 30 -8.65 5.09 -6.61
CA ALA A 30 -10.02 4.68 -6.28
C ALA A 30 -10.45 5.18 -4.89
N THR A 31 -9.58 5.07 -3.89
CA THR A 31 -9.82 5.58 -2.53
C THR A 31 -9.95 7.10 -2.51
N THR A 32 -9.08 7.83 -3.22
CA THR A 32 -9.19 9.28 -3.34
C THR A 32 -10.50 9.68 -4.01
N LYS A 33 -10.89 8.98 -5.08
CA LYS A 33 -12.17 9.21 -5.76
C LYS A 33 -13.36 8.94 -4.84
N LEU A 34 -13.34 7.83 -4.09
CA LEU A 34 -14.38 7.51 -3.12
C LEU A 34 -14.53 8.61 -2.08
N ARG A 35 -13.42 9.03 -1.45
CA ARG A 35 -13.43 10.10 -0.45
C ARG A 35 -13.95 11.40 -1.02
N HIS A 36 -13.47 11.81 -2.19
CA HIS A 36 -13.92 13.04 -2.83
C HIS A 36 -15.41 13.01 -3.19
N THR A 37 -15.93 11.86 -3.67
CA THR A 37 -17.36 11.70 -3.94
C THR A 37 -18.18 11.78 -2.65
N LEU A 38 -17.76 11.09 -1.58
CA LEU A 38 -18.46 11.12 -0.29
C LEU A 38 -18.45 12.53 0.33
N ASP A 39 -17.33 13.25 0.23
CA ASP A 39 -17.21 14.65 0.67
C ASP A 39 -18.11 15.56 -0.16
N GLY A 40 -18.12 15.38 -1.49
CA GLY A 40 -18.90 16.20 -2.43
C GLY A 40 -20.41 15.98 -2.37
N LEU A 41 -20.88 14.82 -1.88
CA LEU A 41 -22.30 14.54 -1.69
C LEU A 41 -22.91 15.34 -0.52
N GLY A 42 -22.09 15.78 0.44
CA GLY A 42 -22.56 16.53 1.61
C GLY A 42 -23.59 15.75 2.43
N GLU A 43 -24.62 16.45 2.91
CA GLU A 43 -25.72 15.91 3.71
C GLU A 43 -27.04 16.04 2.93
N PRO A 44 -27.30 15.16 1.95
CA PRO A 44 -28.51 15.25 1.11
C PRO A 44 -29.81 14.93 1.87
N TRP A 45 -29.73 14.47 3.12
CA TRP A 45 -30.85 13.93 3.90
C TRP A 45 -31.69 14.98 4.65
N GLY A 46 -31.42 16.28 4.52
CA GLY A 46 -32.24 17.33 5.14
C GLY A 46 -32.14 17.37 6.67
N GLY A 47 -32.60 18.48 7.27
CA GLY A 47 -32.47 18.75 8.71
C GLY A 47 -33.64 18.30 9.58
N ASP A 48 -34.61 17.59 9.01
CA ASP A 48 -35.78 17.08 9.73
C ASP A 48 -35.43 15.84 10.59
N GLU A 49 -36.40 15.37 11.38
CA GLU A 49 -36.17 14.27 12.33
C GLU A 49 -35.74 12.98 11.62
N GLN A 50 -36.25 12.73 10.42
CA GLN A 50 -35.94 11.59 9.56
C GLN A 50 -34.53 11.73 8.99
N GLY A 51 -34.16 12.92 8.52
CA GLY A 51 -32.82 13.24 8.06
C GLY A 51 -31.76 13.04 9.13
N LYS A 52 -32.01 13.50 10.36
CA LYS A 52 -31.11 13.28 11.51
C LYS A 52 -30.96 11.81 11.89
N LYS A 53 -32.05 11.02 11.83
CA LYS A 53 -31.98 9.57 12.07
C LYS A 53 -31.15 8.86 11.00
N PHE A 54 -31.29 9.26 9.75
CA PHE A 54 -30.47 8.74 8.66
C PHE A 54 -29.01 9.09 8.85
N GLU A 55 -28.70 10.36 9.13
CA GLU A 55 -27.34 10.84 9.43
C GLU A 55 -26.68 10.04 10.54
N HIS A 56 -27.38 9.83 11.65
CA HIS A 56 -26.86 9.12 12.82
C HIS A 56 -26.48 7.67 12.50
N ALA A 57 -27.17 7.02 11.55
CA ALA A 57 -26.80 5.70 11.07
C ALA A 57 -25.69 5.77 10.01
N TYR A 58 -25.77 6.72 9.08
CA TYR A 58 -24.91 6.77 7.89
C TYR A 58 -23.49 7.30 8.19
N ALA A 59 -23.37 8.40 8.93
CA ALA A 59 -22.10 9.07 9.23
C ALA A 59 -21.03 8.16 9.86
N PRO A 60 -21.34 7.31 10.87
CA PRO A 60 -20.33 6.40 11.43
C PRO A 60 -19.88 5.36 10.40
N HIS A 61 -20.79 4.78 9.61
CA HIS A 61 -20.43 3.80 8.58
C HIS A 61 -19.57 4.42 7.47
N ARG A 62 -19.89 5.64 7.04
CA ARG A 62 -19.05 6.40 6.11
C ARG A 62 -17.63 6.57 6.66
N THR A 63 -17.52 6.99 7.92
CA THR A 63 -16.22 7.20 8.59
C THR A 63 -15.40 5.91 8.65
N GLU A 64 -16.03 4.77 8.95
CA GLU A 64 -15.36 3.47 8.98
C GLU A 64 -14.88 3.01 7.60
N ILE A 65 -15.67 3.24 6.55
CA ILE A 65 -15.26 2.96 5.17
C ILE A 65 -14.06 3.82 4.77
N GLU A 66 -14.06 5.10 5.13
CA GLU A 66 -12.94 6.00 4.86
C GLU A 66 -11.65 5.57 5.59
N LYS A 67 -11.75 5.19 6.87
CA LYS A 67 -10.62 4.65 7.64
C LYS A 67 -10.08 3.36 7.04
N ALA A 68 -10.96 2.42 6.69
CA ALA A 68 -10.56 1.14 6.09
C ALA A 68 -9.85 1.35 4.75
N ALA A 69 -10.37 2.24 3.90
CA ALA A 69 -9.75 2.57 2.63
C ALA A 69 -8.37 3.23 2.82
N ALA A 70 -8.23 4.15 3.79
CA ALA A 70 -6.95 4.77 4.10
C ALA A 70 -5.92 3.75 4.64
N ALA A 71 -6.35 2.82 5.50
CA ALA A 71 -5.49 1.74 6.01
C ALA A 71 -5.00 0.82 4.89
N LEU A 72 -5.87 0.48 3.93
CA LEU A 72 -5.53 -0.36 2.79
C LEU A 72 -4.48 0.30 1.88
N VAL A 73 -4.65 1.59 1.57
CA VAL A 73 -3.67 2.37 0.80
C VAL A 73 -2.33 2.42 1.52
N LYS A 74 -2.34 2.66 2.84
CA LYS A 74 -1.11 2.67 3.65
C LYS A 74 -0.42 1.31 3.64
N GLY A 75 -1.16 0.22 3.79
CA GLY A 75 -0.63 -1.14 3.75
C GLY A 75 0.06 -1.47 2.42
N LEU A 76 -0.59 -1.15 1.30
CA LEU A 76 -0.02 -1.36 -0.03
C LEU A 76 1.24 -0.52 -0.28
N SER A 77 1.24 0.74 0.17
CA SER A 77 2.44 1.58 0.12
C SER A 77 3.60 1.00 0.94
N SER A 78 3.32 0.43 2.11
CA SER A 78 4.32 -0.23 2.94
C SER A 78 4.89 -1.48 2.26
N ILE A 79 4.04 -2.30 1.63
CA ILE A 79 4.49 -3.49 0.89
C ILE A 79 5.38 -3.08 -0.29
N THR A 80 4.96 -2.07 -1.06
CA THR A 80 5.77 -1.56 -2.19
C THR A 80 7.15 -1.07 -1.71
N ARG A 81 7.20 -0.35 -0.58
CA ARG A 81 8.47 0.08 0.01
C ARG A 81 9.32 -1.11 0.43
N ALA A 82 8.75 -2.09 1.14
CA ALA A 82 9.47 -3.28 1.57
C ALA A 82 10.03 -4.09 0.38
N MET A 83 9.29 -4.20 -0.73
CA MET A 83 9.77 -4.85 -1.96
C MET A 83 10.98 -4.11 -2.56
N ASN A 84 10.93 -2.78 -2.62
CA ASN A 84 12.06 -1.97 -3.12
C ASN A 84 13.28 -2.06 -2.20
N ASP A 85 13.06 -2.01 -0.87
CA ASP A 85 14.14 -2.11 0.11
C ASP A 85 14.82 -3.49 0.05
N MET A 86 14.04 -4.57 -0.11
CA MET A 86 14.59 -5.93 -0.30
C MET A 86 15.41 -6.05 -1.59
N ALA A 87 14.91 -5.51 -2.70
CA ALA A 87 15.64 -5.52 -3.97
C ALA A 87 16.96 -4.74 -3.89
N ALA A 88 16.95 -3.56 -3.26
CA ALA A 88 18.14 -2.73 -3.09
C ALA A 88 19.20 -3.39 -2.19
N ASN A 89 18.77 -3.96 -1.06
CA ASN A 89 19.66 -4.66 -0.14
C ASN A 89 20.31 -5.89 -0.80
N HIS A 90 19.57 -6.62 -1.63
CA HIS A 90 20.13 -7.76 -2.35
C HIS A 90 21.14 -7.32 -3.43
N ASP A 91 20.83 -6.27 -4.20
CA ASP A 91 21.75 -5.74 -5.21
C ASP A 91 23.05 -5.18 -4.58
N GLU A 92 23.01 -4.68 -3.34
CA GLU A 92 24.18 -4.24 -2.58
C GLU A 92 24.98 -5.42 -2.02
N ALA A 93 24.31 -6.45 -1.50
CA ALA A 93 24.94 -7.67 -1.03
C ALA A 93 25.69 -8.40 -2.16
N ASP A 94 25.06 -8.52 -3.34
CA ASP A 94 25.68 -9.13 -4.53
C ASP A 94 26.90 -8.34 -5.02
N ARG A 95 26.79 -7.00 -5.09
CA ARG A 95 27.92 -6.14 -5.48
C ARG A 95 29.08 -6.24 -4.49
N SER A 96 28.80 -6.26 -3.20
CA SER A 96 29.81 -6.37 -2.15
C SER A 96 30.51 -7.73 -2.20
N ALA A 97 29.76 -8.82 -2.40
CA ALA A 97 30.32 -10.15 -2.59
C ALA A 97 31.23 -10.19 -3.83
N LYS A 98 30.76 -9.69 -4.98
CA LYS A 98 31.52 -9.66 -6.23
C LYS A 98 32.82 -8.85 -6.11
N SER A 99 32.78 -7.68 -5.48
CA SER A 99 33.97 -6.86 -5.23
C SER A 99 34.96 -7.53 -4.27
N GLY A 100 34.48 -8.28 -3.28
CA GLY A 100 35.34 -9.05 -2.37
C GLY A 100 36.07 -10.20 -3.06
N PHE A 101 35.44 -10.82 -4.06
CA PHE A 101 36.07 -11.86 -4.89
C PHE A 101 37.06 -11.30 -5.92
N GLU A 102 36.82 -10.10 -6.47
CA GLU A 102 37.74 -9.46 -7.43
C GLU A 102 38.95 -8.77 -6.77
N GLY A 103 38.82 -8.29 -5.53
CA GLY A 103 39.92 -7.65 -4.78
C GLY A 103 40.88 -8.61 -4.07
N GLY A 104 40.60 -9.92 -4.09
CA GLY A 104 41.39 -10.96 -3.42
C GLY A 104 42.44 -11.65 -4.30
N LYS A 105 42.87 -11.04 -5.41
CA LYS A 105 43.83 -11.61 -6.36
C LYS A 105 45.13 -10.82 -6.45
#